data_AF-A0A382DCQ1-F1
#
_entry.id   AF-A0A382DCQ1-F1
#
_cell.length_a   1.000
_cell.length_b   1.000
_cell.length_c   1.000
_cell.angle_alpha   90.00
_cell.angle_beta   90.00
_cell.angle_gamma   90.00
#
_symmetry.space_group_name_H-M   'P 1'
#
loop_
_entity.id
_entity.type
_entity.pdbx_description
1 polymer ?
#
loop_
_entity_poly.entity_id
_entity_poly.type
_entity_poly.pdbx_seq_one_letter_code
_entity_poly.pdbx_strand_id
1 'polypeptide(L)'
;MLVPAGIAFGFGESDLSGFLYSFAISIIIGLPIWFFTRKGYSVTNKDGFAIVTFAWIITGIVGALPFYLSGAIPNITDAFFESMSGVTTTGATIIG
;
A
#
# COMPACT_ATOMS: atom_id res chain seq x y z
N MET A 1 6.49 -2.93 -2.87
CA MET A 1 7.41 -3.07 -1.71
C MET A 1 8.77 -3.68 -2.08
N LEU A 2 8.87 -4.81 -2.80
CA LEU A 2 10.17 -5.45 -3.08
C LEU A 2 11.12 -4.65 -3.97
N VAL A 3 10.61 -3.95 -5.00
CA VAL A 3 11.43 -3.12 -5.89
C VAL A 3 12.16 -2.00 -5.12
N PRO A 4 11.46 -1.11 -4.35
CA PRO A 4 12.16 -0.10 -3.56
C PRO A 4 13.01 -0.69 -2.44
N ALA A 5 12.64 -1.84 -1.85
CA ALA A 5 13.50 -2.53 -0.89
C ALA A 5 14.84 -2.96 -1.51
N GLY A 6 14.84 -3.47 -2.75
CA GLY A 6 16.07 -3.83 -3.46
C GLY A 6 16.98 -2.62 -3.73
N ILE A 7 16.38 -1.48 -4.05
CA ILE A 7 17.11 -0.20 -4.21
C ILE A 7 17.72 0.21 -2.87
N ALA A 8 16.91 0.31 -1.81
CA ALA A 8 17.35 0.69 -0.46
C ALA A 8 18.49 -0.21 0.05
N PHE A 9 18.43 -1.52 -0.22
CA PHE A 9 19.50 -2.46 0.11
C PHE A 9 20.80 -2.18 -0.66
N GLY A 10 20.72 -1.87 -1.96
CA GLY A 10 21.89 -1.54 -2.79
C GLY A 10 22.59 -0.24 -2.38
N PHE A 11 21.82 0.73 -1.87
CA PHE A 11 22.33 2.04 -1.42
C PHE A 11 22.60 2.12 0.09
N GLY A 12 22.25 1.10 0.87
CA GLY A 12 22.46 1.08 2.33
C GLY A 12 21.54 2.03 3.10
N GLU A 13 20.33 2.27 2.58
CA GLU A 13 19.36 3.19 3.18
C GLU A 13 18.66 2.58 4.42
N SER A 14 18.34 3.43 5.40
CA SER A 14 17.61 3.05 6.61
C SER A 14 16.18 2.57 6.36
N ASP A 15 15.60 2.99 5.24
CA ASP A 15 14.19 2.82 4.91
C ASP A 15 13.86 1.39 4.46
N LEU A 16 14.89 0.56 4.24
CA LEU A 16 14.77 -0.85 3.91
C LEU A 16 13.82 -1.60 4.87
N SER A 17 13.96 -1.33 6.17
CA SER A 17 13.12 -1.95 7.20
C SER A 17 11.63 -1.64 7.01
N GLY A 18 11.29 -0.38 6.70
CA GLY A 18 9.92 0.04 6.42
C GLY A 18 9.30 -0.69 5.22
N PHE A 19 10.05 -0.86 4.13
CA PHE A 19 9.58 -1.62 2.97
C PHE A 19 9.39 -3.11 3.28
N LEU A 20 10.29 -3.73 4.05
CA LEU A 20 10.20 -5.15 4.40
C LEU A 20 9.01 -5.43 5.35
N TYR A 21 8.78 -4.58 6.36
CA TYR A 21 7.61 -4.71 7.22
C TYR A 21 6.31 -4.49 6.45
N SER A 22 6.27 -3.48 5.57
CA SER A 22 5.11 -3.23 4.70
C SER A 22 4.80 -4.42 3.79
N PHE A 23 5.84 -5.04 3.22
CA PHE A 23 5.69 -6.26 2.42
C PHE A 23 5.11 -7.41 3.25
N ALA A 24 5.67 -7.67 4.43
CA ALA A 24 5.22 -8.74 5.31
C ALA A 24 3.75 -8.55 5.71
N ILE A 25 3.36 -7.35 6.13
CA ILE A 25 1.97 -7.01 6.48
C ILE A 25 1.03 -7.25 5.29
N SER A 26 1.40 -6.75 4.10
CA SER A 26 0.59 -6.90 2.89
C SER A 26 0.36 -8.37 2.52
N ILE A 27 1.38 -9.22 2.65
CA ILE A 27 1.30 -10.65 2.37
C ILE A 27 0.51 -11.40 3.44
N ILE A 28 0.77 -11.12 4.72
CA ILE A 28 0.08 -11.75 5.86
C ILE A 28 -1.41 -11.46 5.85
N ILE A 29 -1.82 -10.29 5.38
CA ILE A 29 -3.25 -9.93 5.27
C ILE A 29 -3.83 -10.43 3.95
N GLY A 30 -3.15 -10.13 2.83
CA GLY A 30 -3.68 -10.40 1.49
C GLY A 30 -3.79 -11.88 1.13
N LEU A 31 -2.75 -12.68 1.45
CA LEU A 31 -2.73 -14.09 1.07
C LEU A 31 -3.84 -14.92 1.75
N PRO A 32 -4.09 -14.81 3.08
CA PRO A 32 -5.17 -15.55 3.70
C PRO A 32 -6.54 -15.14 3.15
N ILE A 33 -6.81 -13.83 2.99
CA ILE A 33 -8.08 -13.34 2.43
C ILE A 33 -8.29 -13.94 1.04
N TRP A 34 -7.29 -13.87 0.18
CA TRP A 34 -7.35 -14.46 -1.15
C TRP A 34 -7.55 -15.98 -1.08
N PHE A 35 -6.79 -16.68 -0.23
CA PHE A 35 -6.86 -18.13 -0.11
C PHE A 35 -8.25 -18.63 0.30
N PHE A 36 -8.93 -17.94 1.21
CA PHE A 36 -10.28 -18.29 1.63
C PHE A 36 -11.38 -17.84 0.66
N THR A 37 -11.14 -16.79 -0.15
CA THR A 37 -12.16 -16.21 -1.04
C THR A 37 -11.99 -16.56 -2.54
N ARG A 38 -10.89 -17.22 -2.94
CA ARG A 38 -10.56 -17.59 -4.35
C ARG A 38 -11.56 -18.48 -5.10
N LYS A 39 -12.68 -18.88 -4.50
CA LYS A 39 -13.68 -19.71 -5.18
C LYS A 39 -14.46 -18.87 -6.20
N GLY A 40 -14.97 -19.50 -7.25
CA GLY A 40 -15.67 -18.80 -8.32
C GLY A 40 -17.02 -18.25 -7.86
N TYR A 41 -17.20 -16.93 -7.99
CA TYR A 41 -18.47 -16.24 -7.83
C TYR A 41 -18.75 -15.41 -9.10
N SER A 42 -20.01 -15.37 -9.53
CA SER A 42 -20.43 -14.49 -10.62
C SER A 42 -20.43 -13.04 -10.12
N VAL A 43 -19.53 -12.22 -10.65
CA VAL A 43 -19.44 -10.79 -10.31
C VAL A 43 -20.59 -10.05 -10.98
N THR A 44 -21.40 -9.35 -10.19
CA THR A 44 -22.45 -8.45 -10.71
C THR A 44 -21.91 -7.03 -10.89
N ASN A 45 -22.65 -6.16 -11.59
CA ASN A 45 -22.27 -4.75 -11.74
C ASN A 45 -22.13 -4.03 -10.38
N LYS A 46 -22.96 -4.38 -9.39
CA LYS A 46 -22.89 -3.80 -8.05
C LYS A 46 -21.61 -4.20 -7.34
N ASP A 47 -21.18 -5.45 -7.50
CA ASP A 47 -19.91 -5.94 -6.95
C ASP A 47 -18.73 -5.22 -7.61
N GLY A 48 -18.80 -4.98 -8.92
CA GLY A 48 -17.79 -4.20 -9.65
C GLY A 48 -17.57 -2.80 -9.07
N PHE A 49 -18.64 -2.06 -8.79
CA PHE A 49 -18.53 -0.74 -8.15
C PHE A 49 -17.88 -0.82 -6.76
N ALA A 50 -18.26 -1.82 -5.96
CA ALA A 50 -17.67 -2.04 -4.64
C ALA A 50 -16.17 -2.38 -4.76
N ILE A 51 -15.80 -3.30 -5.65
CA ILE A 51 -14.42 -3.72 -5.89
C ILE A 51 -13.53 -2.53 -6.24
N VAL A 52 -13.95 -1.68 -7.18
CA VAL A 52 -13.16 -0.50 -7.58
C VAL A 52 -13.01 0.49 -6.42
N THR A 53 -14.09 0.75 -5.68
CA THR A 53 -14.07 1.67 -4.54
C THR A 53 -13.11 1.18 -3.46
N PHE A 54 -13.22 -0.08 -3.06
CA PHE A 54 -12.33 -0.67 -2.06
C PHE A 54 -10.90 -0.82 -2.56
N ALA A 55 -10.68 -1.10 -3.85
CA ALA A 55 -9.35 -1.20 -4.43
C ALA A 55 -8.57 0.11 -4.24
N TRP A 56 -9.17 1.27 -4.50
CA TRP A 56 -8.51 2.55 -4.28
C TRP A 56 -8.17 2.79 -2.81
N ILE A 57 -9.13 2.56 -1.91
CA ILE A 57 -8.93 2.76 -0.46
C ILE A 57 -7.83 1.85 0.07
N ILE A 58 -7.89 0.55 -0.23
CA ILE A 58 -6.91 -0.43 0.23
C ILE A 58 -5.53 -0.13 -0.36
N THR A 59 -5.45 0.26 -1.64
CA THR A 59 -4.17 0.62 -2.26
C THR A 59 -3.54 1.84 -1.60
N GLY A 60 -4.34 2.88 -1.28
CA GLY A 60 -3.86 4.04 -0.52
C GLY A 60 -3.36 3.69 0.89
N ILE A 61 -4.09 2.83 1.61
CA ILE A 61 -3.68 2.39 2.96
C ILE A 61 -2.38 1.57 2.90
N VAL A 62 -2.30 0.61 1.99
CA VAL A 62 -1.12 -0.25 1.83
C VAL A 62 0.09 0.54 1.34
N GLY A 63 -0.12 1.51 0.44
CA GLY A 63 0.93 2.39 -0.05
C GLY A 63 1.47 3.37 1.01
N ALA A 64 0.67 3.69 2.03
CA ALA A 64 1.10 4.53 3.16
C ALA A 64 2.01 3.82 4.16
N LEU A 65 1.93 2.49 4.25
CA LEU A 65 2.71 1.67 5.18
C LEU A 65 4.23 1.96 5.13
N PRO A 66 4.91 1.97 3.97
CA PRO A 66 6.35 2.21 3.95
C PRO A 66 6.73 3.59 4.46
N PHE A 67 5.94 4.64 4.17
CA PHE A 67 6.21 5.99 4.66
C PHE A 67 6.08 6.10 6.19
N TYR A 68 5.06 5.45 6.75
CA TYR A 68 4.82 5.47 8.19
C TYR A 68 5.81 4.59 8.95
N LEU A 69 6.07 3.37 8.45
CA LEU A 69 6.91 2.38 9.13
C LEU A 69 8.41 2.67 9.00
N SER A 70 8.86 3.35 7.94
CA SER A 70 10.23 3.86 7.87
C SER A 70 10.47 5.06 8.78
N GLY A 71 9.39 5.73 9.22
CA GLY A 71 9.46 6.99 9.95
C GLY A 71 9.67 8.21 9.04
N ALA A 72 9.64 8.05 7.71
CA ALA A 72 9.73 9.16 6.75
C ALA A 72 8.57 10.16 6.92
N ILE A 73 7.37 9.66 7.23
CA ILE A 73 6.20 10.48 7.56
C ILE A 73 5.58 9.95 8.87
N PRO A 74 5.92 10.53 10.04
CA PRO A 74 5.45 10.04 11.34
C PRO A 74 3.96 10.20 11.60
N ASN A 75 3.28 11.08 10.84
CA ASN A 75 1.84 11.27 10.94
C ASN A 75 1.12 10.35 9.93
N ILE A 76 0.23 9.50 10.43
CA ILE A 76 -0.51 8.55 9.61
C ILE A 76 -1.44 9.22 8.58
N THR A 77 -2.02 10.38 8.89
CA THR A 77 -2.89 11.09 7.94
C THR A 77 -2.09 11.63 6.76
N ASP A 78 -0.87 12.09 7.03
CA ASP A 78 0.00 12.68 6.03
C ASP A 78 0.61 11.58 5.15
N ALA A 79 0.98 10.44 5.75
CA ALA A 79 1.42 9.26 5.02
C ALA A 79 0.32 8.72 4.10
N PHE A 80 -0.93 8.69 4.56
CA PHE A 80 -2.08 8.31 3.74
C PHE A 80 -2.33 9.31 2.62
N PHE A 81 -2.26 10.62 2.91
CA PHE A 81 -2.42 11.67 1.90
C PHE A 81 -1.37 11.54 0.79
N GLU A 82 -0.09 11.41 1.15
CA GLU A 82 1.01 11.29 0.20
C GLU A 82 0.84 10.03 -0.68
N SER A 83 0.52 8.90 -0.05
CA SER A 83 0.24 7.66 -0.78
C SER A 83 -0.95 7.79 -1.72
N MET A 84 -2.05 8.38 -1.25
CA MET A 84 -3.27 8.49 -2.06
C MET A 84 -3.02 9.40 -3.26
N SER A 85 -2.37 10.55 -3.05
CA SER A 85 -1.98 11.47 -4.11
C SER A 85 -1.13 10.82 -5.19
N GLY A 86 -0.14 9.99 -4.80
CA GLY A 86 0.68 9.23 -5.74
C GLY A 86 -0.11 8.18 -6.51
N VAL A 87 -0.94 7.39 -5.80
CA VAL A 87 -1.76 6.32 -6.40
C VAL A 87 -2.81 6.86 -7.38
N THR A 88 -3.41 8.01 -7.08
CA THR A 88 -4.40 8.66 -7.96
C THR A 88 -3.75 9.57 -8.99
N THR A 89 -2.43 9.63 -9.06
CA THR A 89 -1.67 10.51 -9.97
C THR A 89 -2.04 12.00 -9.81
N THR A 90 -2.46 12.40 -8.61
CA THR A 90 -2.82 13.79 -8.30
C THR A 90 -1.58 14.67 -8.23
N GLY A 91 -0.48 14.15 -7.68
CA GLY A 91 0.80 14.88 -7.62
C GLY A 91 0.84 16.03 -6.62
N ALA A 92 -0.12 16.10 -5.69
CA ALA A 92 -0.02 16.96 -4.51
C ALA A 92 0.92 16.31 -3.47
N THR A 93 1.72 17.10 -2.75
CA THR A 93 2.64 16.59 -1.74
C THR A 93 2.55 17.39 -0.44
N ILE A 94 2.74 16.70 0.68
CA ILE A 94 2.93 17.33 2.01
C ILE A 94 4.41 17.55 2.33
N ILE A 95 5.30 16.92 1.57
CA ILE A 95 6.75 17.05 1.71
C ILE A 95 7.17 18.23 0.82
N GLY A 96 7.15 19.43 1.41
CA GLY A 96 7.56 20.68 0.77
C GLY A 96 8.89 21.20 1.28
#